data_AF-A0A353B7R8-F1
#
_entry.id   AF-A0A353B7R8-F1
#
_cell.length_a   1.000
_cell.length_b   1.000
_cell.length_c   1.000
_cell.angle_alpha   90.00
_cell.angle_beta   90.00
_cell.angle_gamma   90.00
#
_symmetry.space_group_name_H-M   'P 1'
#
loop_
_entity.id
_entity.type
_entity.pdbx_description
1 polymer ?
#
loop_
_entity_poly.entity_id
_entity_poly.type
_entity_poly.pdbx_seq_one_letter_code
_entity_poly.pdbx_strand_id
1 'polypeptide(L)'
;MAKAAPAGKGDVFDVERIRDLIDLMEERGLCEVDLKQAEQQIRLVRGTPQAAAAPPTPIAAPAAAPVAATPPAPVDDANIVTITAPMVGTFYTKPNPKSDDFVKVGSRISADTVICIVEAMKVFNEIPAEVSGV
;
A
#
# COMPACT_ATOMS: atom_id res chain seq x y z
N MET A 1 5.84 28.23 -30.20
CA MET A 1 7.18 27.60 -30.13
C MET A 1 8.04 28.42 -29.18
N ALA A 2 8.10 28.01 -27.91
CA ALA A 2 8.90 28.70 -26.89
C ALA A 2 10.15 27.86 -26.59
N LYS A 3 11.23 28.33 -27.20
CA LYS A 3 12.66 28.08 -26.99
C LYS A 3 13.05 27.41 -25.66
N ALA A 4 13.65 26.23 -25.76
CA ALA A 4 14.43 25.60 -24.70
C ALA A 4 15.64 26.50 -24.32
N ALA A 5 15.82 26.72 -23.02
CA ALA A 5 16.97 27.41 -22.44
C ALA A 5 17.95 26.39 -21.80
N PRO A 6 19.25 26.69 -21.73
CA PRO A 6 20.34 25.71 -21.67
C PRO A 6 20.71 25.24 -20.25
N ALA A 7 21.36 24.08 -20.18
CA ALA A 7 21.91 23.42 -18.99
C ALA A 7 22.84 24.33 -18.15
N GLY A 8 22.72 24.25 -16.83
CA GLY A 8 23.53 25.01 -15.88
C GLY A 8 23.80 24.23 -14.59
N LYS A 9 24.94 23.53 -14.56
CA LYS A 9 25.86 23.33 -13.43
C LYS A 9 25.34 23.87 -12.09
N GLY A 10 24.57 23.07 -11.35
CA GLY A 10 23.93 23.51 -10.12
C GLY A 10 22.62 22.80 -9.82
N ASP A 11 22.41 21.59 -10.35
CA ASP A 11 21.29 20.79 -9.90
C ASP A 11 21.68 20.14 -8.57
N VAL A 12 20.90 20.40 -7.52
CA VAL A 12 21.13 19.80 -6.19
C VAL A 12 21.05 18.26 -6.26
N PHE A 13 20.43 17.73 -7.33
CA PHE A 13 20.26 16.31 -7.60
C PHE A 13 21.26 15.73 -8.62
N ASP A 14 22.32 16.46 -8.98
CA ASP A 14 23.38 15.92 -9.84
C ASP A 14 24.05 14.68 -9.21
N VAL A 15 24.33 13.66 -10.02
CA VAL A 15 24.91 12.37 -9.56
C VAL A 15 26.27 12.56 -8.87
N GLU A 16 27.08 13.51 -9.33
CA GLU A 16 28.36 13.85 -8.71
C GLU A 16 28.16 14.41 -7.30
N ARG A 17 27.15 15.28 -7.11
CA ARG A 17 26.82 15.88 -5.82
C ARG A 17 26.26 14.86 -4.83
N ILE A 18 25.45 13.91 -5.33
CA ILE A 18 24.92 12.81 -4.53
C ILE A 18 26.06 11.92 -4.01
N ARG A 19 27.09 11.66 -4.83
CA ARG A 19 28.29 10.91 -4.40
C ARG A 19 29.06 11.65 -3.32
N ASP A 20 29.32 12.94 -3.51
CA ASP A 20 29.94 13.78 -2.47
C ASP A 20 29.14 13.75 -1.16
N LEU A 21 27.80 13.76 -1.24
CA LEU A 21 26.93 13.68 -0.07
C LEU A 21 27.06 12.33 0.64
N ILE A 22 27.14 11.22 -0.10
CA ILE A 22 27.32 9.88 0.47
C ILE A 22 28.68 9.79 1.19
N ASP A 23 29.74 10.30 0.56
CA ASP A 23 31.08 10.32 1.16
C ASP A 23 31.11 11.18 2.44
N LEU A 24 30.46 12.36 2.41
CA LEU A 24 30.29 13.21 3.60
C LEU A 24 29.42 12.56 4.67
N MET A 25 28.37 11.82 4.29
CA MET A 25 27.56 11.05 5.24
C MET A 25 28.39 9.95 5.90
N GLU A 26 29.33 9.33 5.19
CA GLU A 26 30.25 8.36 5.75
C GLU A 26 31.23 9.00 6.72
N GLU A 27 31.91 10.07 6.28
CA GLU A 27 32.95 10.78 7.04
C GLU A 27 32.41 11.45 8.31
N ARG A 28 31.18 11.99 8.27
CA ARG A 28 30.53 12.66 9.41
C ARG A 28 29.60 11.75 10.19
N GLY A 29 29.39 10.52 9.75
CA GLY A 29 28.51 9.56 10.42
C GLY A 29 27.03 9.92 10.36
N LEU A 30 26.58 10.61 9.30
CA LEU A 30 25.18 10.99 9.13
C LEU A 30 24.34 9.77 8.70
N CYS A 31 23.21 9.57 9.37
CA CYS A 31 22.31 8.45 9.09
C CYS A 31 21.26 8.78 8.03
N GLU A 32 20.89 10.05 7.88
CA GLU A 32 19.79 10.48 7.02
C GLU A 32 20.01 11.89 6.49
N VAL A 33 19.72 12.09 5.20
CA VAL A 33 19.70 13.40 4.55
C VAL A 33 18.48 13.49 3.64
N ASP A 34 17.64 14.50 3.88
CA ASP A 34 16.46 14.84 3.08
C ASP A 34 16.68 16.18 2.37
N LEU A 35 16.61 16.18 1.04
CA LEU A 35 16.70 17.39 0.21
C LEU A 35 15.40 17.59 -0.56
N LYS A 36 14.85 18.80 -0.51
CA LYS A 36 13.63 19.20 -1.22
C LYS A 36 13.88 20.47 -2.01
N GLN A 37 13.56 20.46 -3.30
CA GLN A 37 13.62 21.64 -4.16
C GLN A 37 12.46 21.63 -5.15
N ALA A 38 11.59 22.63 -5.04
CA ALA A 38 10.35 22.73 -5.81
C ALA A 38 9.54 21.41 -5.76
N GLU A 39 9.48 20.67 -6.88
CA GLU A 39 8.72 19.42 -7.01
C GLU A 39 9.58 18.16 -6.80
N GLN A 40 10.89 18.31 -6.59
CA GLN A 40 11.84 17.20 -6.49
C GLN A 40 12.24 16.98 -5.02
N GLN A 41 12.22 15.72 -4.58
CA GLN A 41 12.66 15.30 -3.26
C GLN A 41 13.55 14.06 -3.36
N ILE A 42 14.71 14.09 -2.71
CA ILE A 42 15.59 12.92 -2.54
C ILE A 42 15.86 12.70 -1.06
N ARG A 43 15.80 11.43 -0.66
CA ARG A 43 16.06 10.96 0.70
C ARG A 43 17.18 9.94 0.65
N LEU A 44 18.28 10.23 1.33
CA LEU A 44 19.43 9.35 1.49
C LEU A 44 19.40 8.78 2.91
N VAL A 45 19.34 7.47 3.04
CA VAL A 45 19.34 6.78 4.35
C VAL A 45 20.50 5.80 4.38
N ARG A 46 21.34 5.91 5.40
CA ARG A 46 22.45 5.00 5.66
C ARG A 46 22.01 3.94 6.68
N GLY A 47 21.75 2.73 6.18
CA GLY A 47 21.30 1.57 6.97
C GLY A 47 19.88 1.14 6.62
N THR A 48 19.49 -0.06 7.05
CA THR A 48 18.10 -0.50 7.00
C THR A 48 17.27 0.33 8.00
N PRO A 49 16.03 0.73 7.71
CA PRO A 49 15.16 1.35 8.71
C PRO A 49 14.98 0.37 9.87
N GLN A 50 15.78 0.55 10.91
CA GLN A 50 15.67 -0.18 12.14
C GLN A 50 14.49 0.42 12.86
N ALA A 51 13.34 -0.27 12.79
CA ALA A 51 12.16 0.06 13.56
C ALA A 51 12.59 0.28 15.02
N ALA A 52 12.45 1.52 15.49
CA ALA A 52 12.72 1.86 16.88
C ALA A 52 11.81 0.97 17.74
N ALA A 53 12.42 0.11 18.55
CA ALA A 53 11.70 -0.68 19.54
C ALA A 53 11.08 0.30 20.55
N ALA A 54 9.75 0.42 20.51
CA ALA A 54 9.01 1.23 21.46
C ALA A 54 9.16 0.65 22.87
N PRO A 55 9.28 1.50 23.92
CA PRO A 55 9.32 1.03 25.30
C PRO A 55 8.01 0.29 25.66
N PRO A 56 8.07 -0.77 26.48
CA PRO A 56 6.88 -1.52 26.87
C PRO A 56 5.95 -0.61 27.69
N THR A 57 4.74 -0.40 27.18
CA THR A 57 3.67 0.28 27.89
C THR A 57 3.07 -0.63 28.98
N PRO A 58 2.62 -0.07 30.12
CA PRO A 58 1.99 -0.86 31.17
C PRO A 58 0.71 -1.52 30.64
N ILE A 59 0.55 -2.81 30.91
CA ILE A 59 -0.64 -3.60 30.58
C ILE A 59 -1.82 -3.05 31.39
N ALA A 60 -2.71 -2.33 30.71
CA ALA A 60 -4.07 -2.10 31.19
C ALA A 60 -4.90 -3.37 30.95
N ALA A 61 -5.83 -3.65 31.86
CA ALA A 61 -6.73 -4.81 31.80
C ALA A 61 -7.41 -4.95 30.42
N PRO A 62 -7.65 -6.18 29.94
CA PRO A 62 -8.08 -6.38 28.56
C PRO A 62 -9.50 -5.85 28.36
N ALA A 63 -9.61 -4.73 27.66
CA ALA A 63 -10.76 -4.43 26.83
C ALA A 63 -10.67 -5.33 25.59
N ALA A 64 -11.80 -5.93 25.18
CA ALA A 64 -11.87 -6.84 24.04
C ALA A 64 -11.25 -6.19 22.78
N ALA A 65 -10.08 -6.67 22.38
CA ALA A 65 -9.43 -6.30 21.14
C ALA A 65 -10.17 -6.96 19.96
N PRO A 66 -10.30 -6.29 18.80
CA PRO A 66 -10.77 -6.95 17.60
C PRO A 66 -9.77 -8.05 17.24
N VAL A 67 -10.29 -9.24 17.01
CA VAL A 67 -9.52 -10.43 16.65
C VAL A 67 -8.86 -10.16 15.29
N ALA A 68 -7.52 -10.13 15.25
CA ALA A 68 -6.80 -10.14 13.99
C ALA A 68 -7.07 -11.49 13.30
N ALA A 69 -7.83 -11.47 12.21
CA ALA A 69 -8.10 -12.65 11.41
C ALA A 69 -6.78 -13.16 10.81
N THR A 70 -6.36 -14.36 11.21
CA THR A 70 -5.31 -15.11 10.52
C THR A 70 -5.76 -15.32 9.07
N PRO A 71 -4.93 -14.99 8.05
CA PRO A 71 -5.27 -15.30 6.67
C PRO A 71 -5.51 -16.80 6.53
N PRO A 72 -6.61 -17.25 5.91
CA PRO A 72 -6.81 -18.67 5.65
C PRO A 72 -5.65 -19.20 4.80
N ALA A 73 -5.24 -20.45 5.06
CA ALA A 73 -4.25 -21.12 4.23
C ALA A 73 -4.75 -21.14 2.77
N PRO A 74 -3.86 -20.91 1.77
CA PRO A 74 -4.26 -20.94 0.37
C PRO A 74 -4.84 -22.32 0.03
N VAL A 75 -6.06 -22.32 -0.50
CA VAL A 75 -6.71 -23.52 -1.04
C VAL A 75 -6.19 -23.69 -2.46
N ASP A 76 -5.16 -24.51 -2.62
CA ASP A 76 -4.59 -24.87 -3.93
C ASP A 76 -5.42 -26.01 -4.54
N ASP A 77 -6.64 -25.68 -4.97
CA ASP A 77 -7.43 -26.55 -5.84
C ASP A 77 -7.32 -26.04 -7.28
N ALA A 78 -6.89 -26.91 -8.21
CA ALA A 78 -6.64 -26.55 -9.61
C ALA A 78 -7.87 -25.98 -10.38
N ASN A 79 -9.06 -26.05 -9.78
CA ASN A 79 -10.32 -25.55 -10.34
C ASN A 79 -10.84 -24.29 -9.63
N ILE A 80 -10.10 -23.72 -8.68
CA ILE A 80 -10.50 -22.52 -7.94
C ILE A 80 -9.66 -21.33 -8.40
N VAL A 81 -10.34 -20.26 -8.82
CA VAL A 81 -9.70 -18.98 -9.11
C VAL A 81 -9.92 -18.04 -7.94
N THR A 82 -8.84 -17.54 -7.34
CA THR A 82 -8.92 -16.59 -6.23
C THR A 82 -8.98 -15.16 -6.77
N ILE A 83 -10.03 -14.41 -6.41
CA ILE A 83 -10.16 -12.99 -6.75
C ILE A 83 -9.65 -12.18 -5.56
N THR A 84 -8.52 -11.50 -5.74
CA THR A 84 -7.87 -10.69 -4.69
C THR A 84 -8.31 -9.24 -4.74
N ALA A 85 -8.53 -8.62 -3.59
CA ALA A 85 -8.82 -7.19 -3.53
C ALA A 85 -7.56 -6.37 -3.93
N PRO A 86 -7.68 -5.36 -4.83
CA PRO A 86 -6.55 -4.55 -5.27
C PRO A 86 -6.11 -3.51 -4.23
N MET A 87 -6.86 -3.37 -3.12
CA MET A 87 -6.64 -2.38 -2.08
C MET A 87 -6.95 -2.95 -0.70
N VAL A 88 -6.34 -2.35 0.33
CA VAL A 88 -6.62 -2.68 1.73
C VAL A 88 -7.85 -1.90 2.19
N GLY A 89 -8.80 -2.59 2.82
CA GLY A 89 -10.03 -1.98 3.31
C GLY A 89 -10.93 -2.98 4.05
N THR A 90 -12.15 -2.56 4.35
CA THR A 90 -13.19 -3.40 4.96
C THR A 90 -14.01 -4.08 3.87
N PHE A 91 -14.11 -5.41 3.90
CA PHE A 91 -14.88 -6.20 2.94
C PHE A 91 -16.36 -6.28 3.32
N TYR A 92 -17.24 -6.08 2.35
CA TYR A 92 -18.68 -6.22 2.49
C TYR A 92 -19.27 -7.09 1.36
N THR A 93 -20.13 -8.02 1.72
CA THR A 93 -20.88 -8.87 0.77
C THR A 93 -22.15 -8.20 0.25
N LYS A 94 -22.57 -7.07 0.83
CA LYS A 94 -23.83 -6.38 0.54
C LYS A 94 -23.58 -4.95 0.08
N PRO A 95 -24.41 -4.41 -0.83
CA PRO A 95 -24.33 -3.01 -1.23
C PRO A 95 -24.73 -2.05 -0.10
N ASN A 96 -25.58 -2.48 0.82
CA ASN A 96 -25.98 -1.75 2.02
C ASN A 96 -26.53 -2.71 3.09
N PRO A 97 -26.75 -2.28 4.35
CA PRO A 97 -27.15 -3.16 5.45
C PRO A 97 -28.51 -3.86 5.29
N LYS A 98 -29.38 -3.35 4.42
CA LYS A 98 -30.76 -3.86 4.22
C LYS A 98 -30.91 -4.70 2.97
N SER A 99 -29.92 -4.70 2.08
CA SER A 99 -29.94 -5.48 0.85
C SER A 99 -29.42 -6.91 1.05
N ASP A 100 -29.73 -7.76 0.08
CA ASP A 100 -29.13 -9.09 -0.06
C ASP A 100 -27.65 -8.99 -0.45
N ASP A 101 -26.94 -10.12 -0.32
CA ASP A 101 -25.56 -10.23 -0.79
C ASP A 101 -25.50 -10.11 -2.32
N PHE A 102 -24.40 -9.54 -2.83
CA PHE A 102 -24.13 -9.45 -4.26
C PHE A 102 -24.20 -10.82 -4.96
N VAL A 103 -23.60 -11.84 -4.33
CA VAL A 103 -23.56 -13.21 -4.81
C VAL A 103 -23.63 -14.20 -3.64
N LYS A 104 -24.06 -15.43 -3.91
CA LYS A 104 -24.09 -16.54 -2.94
C LYS A 104 -23.24 -17.70 -3.46
N VAL A 105 -22.86 -18.61 -2.57
CA VAL A 105 -22.16 -19.83 -2.96
C VAL A 105 -23.01 -20.62 -3.96
N GLY A 106 -22.43 -20.98 -5.11
CA GLY A 106 -23.14 -21.65 -6.21
C GLY A 106 -23.85 -20.70 -7.17
N SER A 107 -23.75 -19.38 -6.98
CA SER A 107 -24.22 -18.40 -7.96
C SER A 107 -23.30 -18.38 -9.18
N ARG A 108 -23.89 -18.40 -10.38
CA ARG A 108 -23.15 -18.23 -11.62
C ARG A 108 -22.84 -16.75 -11.83
N ILE A 109 -21.58 -16.43 -12.13
CA ILE A 109 -21.07 -15.07 -12.31
C ILE A 109 -20.45 -14.89 -13.71
N SER A 110 -20.45 -13.64 -14.17
CA SER A 110 -19.69 -13.19 -15.33
C SER A 110 -18.58 -12.22 -14.90
N ALA A 111 -17.63 -11.95 -15.79
CA ALA A 111 -16.49 -11.07 -15.51
C ALA A 111 -16.87 -9.66 -15.02
N ASP A 112 -18.04 -9.16 -15.41
CA ASP A 112 -18.60 -7.86 -15.04
C ASP A 112 -19.52 -7.91 -13.81
N THR A 113 -19.80 -9.10 -13.25
CA THR A 113 -20.62 -9.23 -12.05
C THR A 113 -19.87 -8.68 -10.84
N VAL A 114 -20.47 -7.72 -10.12
CA VAL A 114 -19.95 -7.22 -8.84
C VAL A 114 -20.19 -8.27 -7.76
N ILE A 115 -19.13 -8.68 -7.07
CA ILE A 115 -19.17 -9.76 -6.07
C ILE A 115 -19.08 -9.25 -4.63
N CYS A 116 -18.49 -8.07 -4.42
CA CYS A 116 -18.35 -7.45 -3.12
C CYS A 116 -18.02 -5.96 -3.24
N ILE A 117 -18.02 -5.27 -2.11
CA ILE A 117 -17.49 -3.91 -1.96
C ILE A 117 -16.35 -3.92 -0.95
N VAL A 118 -15.31 -3.14 -1.24
CA VAL A 118 -14.23 -2.83 -0.29
C VAL A 118 -14.32 -1.35 0.10
N GLU A 119 -14.44 -1.08 1.40
CA GLU A 119 -14.39 0.27 1.96
C GLU A 119 -12.96 0.65 2.33
N ALA A 120 -12.44 1.70 1.71
CA ALA A 120 -11.15 2.28 2.04
C ALA A 120 -11.31 3.80 2.26
N MET A 121 -10.96 4.28 3.45
CA MET A 121 -11.02 5.72 3.79
C MET A 121 -12.39 6.36 3.52
N LYS A 122 -13.50 5.68 3.87
CA LYS A 122 -14.90 6.09 3.62
C LYS A 122 -15.33 6.08 2.14
N VAL A 123 -14.53 5.52 1.24
CA VAL A 123 -14.88 5.29 -0.16
C VAL A 123 -15.24 3.83 -0.34
N PHE A 124 -16.39 3.56 -0.97
CA PHE A 124 -16.89 2.21 -1.25
C PHE A 124 -16.60 1.87 -2.69
N ASN A 125 -15.68 0.92 -2.91
CA ASN A 125 -15.30 0.46 -4.24
C ASN A 125 -15.89 -0.92 -4.52
N GLU A 126 -16.66 -1.01 -5.61
CA GLU A 126 -17.19 -2.28 -6.11
C GLU A 126 -16.06 -3.12 -6.71
N ILE A 127 -16.07 -4.42 -6.42
CA ILE A 127 -15.11 -5.38 -6.95
C ILE A 127 -15.84 -6.29 -7.94
N PRO A 128 -15.53 -6.21 -9.25
CA PRO A 128 -16.06 -7.13 -10.26
C PRO A 128 -15.33 -8.48 -10.19
N ALA A 129 -15.95 -9.52 -10.76
CA ALA A 129 -15.38 -10.85 -10.71
C ALA A 129 -14.17 -11.06 -11.64
N GLU A 130 -14.08 -10.33 -12.76
CA GLU A 130 -13.07 -10.45 -13.83
C GLU A 130 -13.02 -11.80 -14.57
N VAL A 131 -13.61 -12.85 -13.99
CA VAL A 131 -13.75 -14.19 -14.55
C VAL A 131 -15.21 -14.63 -14.55
N SER A 132 -15.54 -15.59 -15.41
CA SER A 132 -16.87 -16.19 -15.48
C SER A 132 -16.83 -17.61 -14.93
N GLY A 133 -17.82 -17.99 -14.11
CA GLY A 133 -17.79 -19.26 -13.39
C GLY A 133 -18.93 -19.44 -12.40
N VAL A 134 -18.73 -20.36 -11.46
CA VAL A 134 -19.62 -20.66 -10.32
C VAL A 134 -18.77 -20.73 -9.07
#